data_AF-A0A839IRX0-F1
#
_entry.id   AF-A0A839IRX0-F1
#
_cell.length_a   1.000
_cell.length_b   1.000
_cell.length_c   1.000
_cell.angle_alpha   90.00
_cell.angle_beta   90.00
_cell.angle_gamma   90.00
#
_symmetry.space_group_name_H-M   'P 1'
#
loop_
_entity.id
_entity.type
_entity.pdbx_description
1 polymer ?
#
loop_
_entity_poly.entity_id
_entity_poly.type
_entity_poly.pdbx_seq_one_letter_code
_entity_poly.pdbx_strand_id
1 'polypeptide(L)'
;MMHQNQPQPGQPVAGNPPQLQKQVQKSAIKQGEKPITSNQMTVPGSALPNSLTPEMKQSVEDAQRLLKYIAKDGDSKLDPEVTRQLIQARYQATSGQWNSETETRFLISYDTLISHIYPVSLESINAIKPPPVSEHSQKRTRAEKAVHWYRHLTILALVILLMTQFYWLLGNNLLHDLNTLFKQREDISLQIARLDPVYQGSQPADPQNLSSTDKDLIELNRLKHEHAVLNQKLDSNLILLEFWNKIWLTGYQFKSELPPYLKKQYEARLNELQRYRQQTTDNTVATETQGHNISDNEIRTYNQSITSLELEKTRHQSRMLFFSNTLAAAFAIEILQSFVLPLLYGLLGAFIFVLRTLLLEIRSLTYTSDSDIRYRLRLTLGSLGGMIVGWFLKPDDMDTLTALSPMALAFLMGYNVDILFSIMDRFIESIKQWIDKPPEKASSPQKHVTKPD
;
A
#
# COMPACT_ATOMS: atom_id res chain seq x y z
N MET A 1 -27.12 -62.72 -1.20
CA MET A 1 -28.37 -62.68 -2.00
C MET A 1 -28.29 -61.44 -2.89
N MET A 2 -27.79 -61.63 -4.13
CA MET A 2 -28.56 -61.75 -5.39
C MET A 2 -29.03 -60.37 -5.90
N HIS A 3 -28.29 -59.80 -6.86
CA HIS A 3 -28.57 -59.72 -8.32
C HIS A 3 -29.47 -58.52 -8.69
N GLN A 4 -28.94 -57.45 -9.30
CA GLN A 4 -28.61 -57.27 -10.73
C GLN A 4 -29.86 -57.16 -11.61
N ASN A 5 -30.10 -55.97 -12.20
CA ASN A 5 -30.35 -55.80 -13.65
C ASN A 5 -30.64 -54.36 -14.07
N GLN A 6 -29.85 -53.89 -15.04
CA GLN A 6 -30.19 -52.91 -16.08
C GLN A 6 -31.22 -53.54 -17.07
N PRO A 7 -31.95 -52.80 -17.95
CA PRO A 7 -31.37 -51.86 -18.94
C PRO A 7 -32.20 -50.62 -19.34
N GLN A 8 -31.53 -49.70 -20.07
CA GLN A 8 -32.07 -48.64 -20.97
C GLN A 8 -32.95 -49.26 -22.10
N PRO A 9 -33.73 -48.52 -22.96
CA PRO A 9 -33.47 -47.17 -23.53
C PRO A 9 -34.71 -46.28 -23.85
N GLY A 10 -34.49 -45.05 -24.33
CA GLY A 10 -35.58 -44.23 -24.91
C GLY A 10 -35.36 -42.71 -24.98
N GLN A 11 -34.29 -42.28 -25.65
CA GLN A 11 -34.20 -41.25 -26.72
C GLN A 11 -35.03 -39.92 -26.70
N PRO A 12 -34.62 -38.90 -27.50
CA PRO A 12 -34.26 -37.58 -26.98
C PRO A 12 -35.00 -36.41 -27.68
N VAL A 13 -34.79 -35.18 -27.20
CA VAL A 13 -35.08 -33.95 -27.97
C VAL A 13 -33.76 -33.20 -28.10
N ALA A 14 -33.07 -33.39 -29.23
CA ALA A 14 -32.88 -32.41 -30.31
C ALA A 14 -32.09 -31.17 -29.85
N GLY A 15 -30.83 -30.94 -30.25
CA GLY A 15 -30.26 -31.04 -31.60
C GLY A 15 -30.53 -29.70 -32.33
N ASN A 16 -29.58 -28.95 -32.89
CA ASN A 16 -28.28 -29.30 -33.44
C ASN A 16 -27.38 -28.04 -33.62
N PRO A 17 -26.10 -28.20 -34.00
CA PRO A 17 -25.04 -27.19 -33.99
C PRO A 17 -24.66 -26.73 -35.43
N PRO A 18 -23.38 -26.49 -35.85
CA PRO A 18 -23.03 -25.39 -36.76
C PRO A 18 -22.55 -25.84 -38.16
N GLN A 19 -22.17 -24.85 -38.97
CA GLN A 19 -21.28 -24.87 -40.15
C GLN A 19 -21.87 -24.97 -41.57
N LEU A 20 -21.43 -23.98 -42.35
CA LEU A 20 -20.98 -23.94 -43.74
C LEU A 20 -21.85 -24.42 -44.92
N GLN A 21 -21.84 -23.52 -45.91
CA GLN A 21 -21.73 -23.72 -47.36
C GLN A 21 -22.99 -23.81 -48.24
N LYS A 22 -22.92 -22.96 -49.29
CA LYS A 22 -23.49 -23.07 -50.64
C LYS A 22 -25.00 -22.89 -50.74
N GLN A 23 -25.58 -22.29 -51.78
CA GLN A 23 -25.20 -21.51 -52.96
C GLN A 23 -26.56 -21.29 -53.68
N VAL A 24 -26.66 -20.29 -54.57
CA VAL A 24 -27.66 -20.23 -55.68
C VAL A 24 -29.11 -19.85 -55.27
N GLN A 25 -29.85 -18.92 -55.89
CA GLN A 25 -29.68 -17.97 -56.99
C GLN A 25 -31.03 -17.26 -57.21
N LYS A 26 -30.99 -15.99 -57.67
CA LYS A 26 -31.92 -15.27 -58.58
C LYS A 26 -32.15 -13.82 -58.11
N SER A 27 -31.38 -12.86 -58.65
CA SER A 27 -31.66 -12.08 -59.89
C SER A 27 -32.44 -10.80 -59.55
N ALA A 28 -32.10 -9.59 -60.00
CA ALA A 28 -31.45 -9.23 -61.24
C ALA A 28 -31.04 -7.73 -61.29
N ILE A 29 -29.86 -7.46 -61.87
CA ILE A 29 -29.61 -6.49 -62.98
C ILE A 29 -29.46 -4.99 -62.56
N LYS A 30 -28.38 -4.25 -62.86
CA LYS A 30 -27.64 -4.16 -64.15
C LYS A 30 -26.27 -3.43 -64.03
N GLN A 31 -25.24 -4.01 -64.69
CA GLN A 31 -24.13 -3.43 -65.50
C GLN A 31 -23.10 -2.46 -64.86
N GLY A 32 -21.77 -2.59 -65.04
CA GLY A 32 -20.95 -3.54 -65.82
C GLY A 32 -19.44 -3.23 -65.70
N GLU A 33 -18.62 -4.31 -65.69
CA GLU A 33 -17.23 -4.55 -66.20
C GLU A 33 -16.19 -3.41 -66.25
N LYS A 34 -14.86 -3.56 -66.02
CA LYS A 34 -13.82 -4.60 -65.75
C LYS A 34 -12.45 -3.82 -65.72
N PRO A 35 -11.24 -4.43 -65.61
CA PRO A 35 -10.68 -5.38 -64.64
C PRO A 35 -9.32 -4.87 -64.05
N ILE A 36 -8.75 -5.64 -63.11
CA ILE A 36 -7.39 -5.46 -62.56
C ILE A 36 -6.36 -6.07 -63.53
N THR A 37 -5.33 -5.30 -63.90
CA THR A 37 -4.04 -5.85 -64.38
C THR A 37 -2.87 -5.16 -63.69
N SER A 38 -2.07 -6.01 -63.04
CA SER A 38 -0.62 -5.98 -62.83
C SER A 38 0.19 -4.79 -63.37
N ASN A 39 1.06 -4.29 -62.48
CA ASN A 39 2.35 -3.66 -62.76
C ASN A 39 2.42 -2.66 -63.92
N GLN A 40 2.24 -1.37 -63.59
CA GLN A 40 3.04 -0.32 -64.21
C GLN A 40 3.44 0.72 -63.17
N MET A 41 4.76 0.77 -62.97
CA MET A 41 5.54 1.88 -62.46
C MET A 41 4.93 3.21 -62.90
N THR A 42 4.17 3.86 -62.03
CA THR A 42 3.65 5.21 -62.25
C THR A 42 4.38 6.13 -61.29
N VAL A 43 5.42 6.74 -61.84
CA VAL A 43 5.97 8.01 -61.38
C VAL A 43 4.80 8.94 -61.03
N PRO A 44 4.70 9.49 -59.81
CA PRO A 44 3.80 10.59 -59.57
C PRO A 44 4.41 11.83 -60.23
N GLY A 45 4.03 12.06 -61.49
CA GLY A 45 4.27 13.30 -62.18
C GLY A 45 3.44 14.43 -61.56
N SER A 46 4.12 15.54 -61.28
CA SER A 46 3.60 16.90 -61.11
C SER A 46 2.75 17.20 -59.87
N ALA A 47 3.40 17.16 -58.69
CA ALA A 47 3.15 18.24 -57.74
C ALA A 47 3.67 19.54 -58.37
N LEU A 48 2.85 20.59 -58.36
CA LEU A 48 3.25 21.93 -58.78
C LEU A 48 4.59 22.31 -58.10
N PRO A 49 5.61 22.78 -58.83
CA PRO A 49 6.97 22.94 -58.31
C PRO A 49 7.14 24.06 -57.25
N ASN A 50 6.06 24.72 -56.84
CA ASN A 50 6.11 25.99 -56.09
C ASN A 50 5.21 26.05 -54.84
N SER A 51 4.59 24.96 -54.38
CA SER A 51 3.74 25.01 -53.17
C SER A 51 4.51 24.55 -51.94
N LEU A 52 4.84 25.50 -51.06
CA LEU A 52 5.37 25.26 -49.71
C LEU A 52 4.47 24.26 -48.97
N THR A 53 4.99 23.09 -48.61
CA THR A 53 4.25 22.09 -47.82
C THR A 53 3.96 22.63 -46.41
N PRO A 54 2.85 22.23 -45.77
CA PRO A 54 2.50 22.69 -44.42
C PRO A 54 3.58 22.35 -43.39
N GLU A 55 4.28 21.22 -43.54
CA GLU A 55 5.41 20.82 -42.71
C GLU A 55 6.62 21.77 -42.88
N MET A 56 6.95 22.16 -44.11
CA MET A 56 8.06 23.08 -44.38
C MET A 56 7.80 24.49 -43.86
N LYS A 57 6.55 24.95 -43.94
CA LYS A 57 6.12 26.22 -43.35
C LYS A 57 6.35 26.23 -41.83
N GLN A 58 6.06 25.12 -41.16
CA GLN A 58 6.28 24.96 -39.73
C GLN A 58 7.78 24.93 -39.41
N SER A 59 8.60 24.19 -40.17
CA SER A 59 10.05 24.15 -40.01
C SER A 59 10.73 25.51 -40.18
N VAL A 60 10.26 26.35 -41.12
CA VAL A 60 10.76 27.72 -41.30
C VAL A 60 10.41 28.61 -40.10
N GLU A 61 9.21 28.45 -39.54
CA GLU A 61 8.79 29.19 -38.33
C GLU A 61 9.58 28.75 -37.09
N ASP A 62 9.83 27.45 -36.96
CA ASP A 62 10.61 26.82 -35.90
C ASP A 62 12.09 27.25 -35.96
N ALA A 63 12.69 27.29 -37.15
CA ALA A 63 14.04 27.81 -37.37
C ALA A 63 14.19 29.29 -36.92
N GLN A 64 13.16 30.12 -37.14
CA GLN A 64 13.17 31.51 -36.72
C GLN A 64 13.09 31.67 -35.19
N ARG A 65 12.34 30.77 -34.51
CA ARG A 65 12.28 30.74 -33.04
C ARG A 65 13.64 30.35 -32.44
N LEU A 66 14.32 29.37 -33.04
CA LEU A 66 15.69 28.98 -32.66
C LEU A 66 16.69 30.13 -32.87
N LEU A 67 16.60 30.82 -34.01
CA LEU A 67 17.52 31.92 -34.33
C LEU A 67 17.31 33.12 -33.41
N LYS A 68 16.06 33.44 -33.07
CA LYS A 68 15.72 34.47 -32.07
C LYS A 68 16.21 34.09 -30.66
N TYR A 69 16.24 32.80 -30.33
CA TYR A 69 16.79 32.31 -29.07
C TYR A 69 18.31 32.50 -29.02
N ILE A 70 19.04 32.08 -30.05
CA ILE A 70 20.49 32.30 -30.15
C ILE A 70 20.83 33.79 -30.02
N ALA A 71 20.07 34.66 -30.69
CA ALA A 71 20.29 36.10 -30.65
C ALA A 71 20.01 36.74 -29.27
N LYS A 72 19.24 36.08 -28.39
CA LYS A 72 18.83 36.64 -27.09
C LYS A 72 19.57 36.02 -25.89
N ASP A 73 19.75 34.70 -25.91
CA ASP A 73 20.22 33.90 -24.77
C ASP A 73 21.49 33.07 -25.12
N GLY A 74 21.97 33.09 -26.37
CA GLY A 74 23.06 32.22 -26.85
C GLY A 74 24.46 32.80 -26.69
N ASP A 75 25.36 32.05 -26.07
CA ASP A 75 26.81 32.32 -25.96
C ASP A 75 27.59 31.96 -27.25
N SER A 76 26.89 31.49 -28.28
CA SER A 76 27.48 30.89 -29.49
C SER A 76 27.25 31.77 -30.72
N LYS A 77 28.34 32.12 -31.42
CA LYS A 77 28.29 32.81 -32.71
C LYS A 77 27.95 31.81 -33.81
N LEU A 78 26.77 31.91 -34.39
CA LEU A 78 26.41 31.16 -35.59
C LEU A 78 27.17 31.71 -36.80
N ASP A 79 27.48 30.84 -37.77
CA ASP A 79 28.03 31.28 -39.06
C ASP A 79 27.07 32.30 -39.72
N PRO A 80 27.55 33.51 -40.09
CA PRO A 80 26.77 34.50 -40.82
C PRO A 80 26.06 33.94 -42.05
N GLU A 81 26.65 32.94 -42.71
CA GLU A 81 26.08 32.34 -43.91
C GLU A 81 24.84 31.49 -43.60
N VAL A 82 24.87 30.70 -42.53
CA VAL A 82 23.71 29.89 -42.07
C VAL A 82 22.55 30.81 -41.68
N THR A 83 22.84 31.90 -40.97
CA THR A 83 21.84 32.91 -40.61
C THR A 83 21.21 33.55 -41.83
N ARG A 84 22.03 33.88 -42.84
CA ARG A 84 21.58 34.48 -44.11
C ARG A 84 20.67 33.54 -44.88
N GLN A 85 21.02 32.26 -45.00
CA GLN A 85 20.22 31.24 -45.70
C GLN A 85 18.86 31.02 -45.00
N LEU A 86 18.81 30.98 -43.67
CA LEU A 86 17.56 30.81 -42.91
C LEU A 86 16.62 32.03 -43.01
N ILE A 87 17.17 33.24 -43.00
CA ILE A 87 16.40 34.47 -43.21
C ILE A 87 15.90 34.57 -44.66
N GLN A 88 16.75 34.24 -45.64
CA GLN A 88 16.39 34.24 -47.06
C GLN A 88 15.29 33.22 -47.36
N ALA A 89 15.37 32.01 -46.79
CA ALA A 89 14.33 31.00 -46.90
C ALA A 89 12.98 31.51 -46.36
N ARG A 90 12.96 32.25 -45.25
CA ARG A 90 11.72 32.88 -44.74
C ARG A 90 11.13 33.89 -45.71
N TYR A 91 11.96 34.79 -46.25
CA TYR A 91 11.48 35.78 -47.22
C TYR A 91 10.90 35.09 -48.46
N GLN A 92 11.54 34.03 -48.94
CA GLN A 92 11.09 33.24 -50.09
C GLN A 92 9.82 32.41 -49.79
N ALA A 93 9.67 31.90 -48.57
CA ALA A 93 8.46 31.24 -48.10
C ALA A 93 7.27 32.22 -48.01
N THR A 94 7.53 33.49 -47.68
CA THR A 94 6.49 34.53 -47.58
C THR A 94 6.13 35.13 -48.94
N SER A 95 7.10 35.25 -49.85
CA SER A 95 6.89 35.77 -51.21
C SER A 95 6.37 34.72 -52.21
N GLY A 96 6.22 33.45 -51.79
CA GLY A 96 5.74 32.36 -52.64
C GLY A 96 6.76 31.87 -53.68
N GLN A 97 8.04 32.24 -53.54
CA GLN A 97 9.13 31.84 -54.42
C GLN A 97 9.95 30.69 -53.80
N TRP A 98 9.27 29.61 -53.40
CA TRP A 98 9.91 28.43 -52.83
C TRP A 98 10.30 27.46 -53.95
N ASN A 99 11.60 27.17 -54.08
CA ASN A 99 12.12 26.26 -55.10
C ASN A 99 12.95 25.14 -54.45
N SER A 100 13.23 24.07 -55.21
CA SER A 100 13.97 22.88 -54.73
C SER A 100 15.39 23.20 -54.25
N GLU A 101 16.02 24.25 -54.79
CA GLU A 101 17.37 24.67 -54.42
C GLU A 101 17.39 25.39 -53.06
N THR A 102 16.44 26.28 -52.83
CA THR A 102 16.17 26.96 -51.55
C THR A 102 15.84 25.94 -50.48
N GLU A 103 15.02 24.94 -50.79
CA GLU A 103 14.66 23.89 -49.85
C GLU A 103 15.88 23.08 -49.40
N THR A 104 16.74 22.69 -50.33
CA THR A 104 17.97 21.95 -50.02
C THR A 104 18.92 22.79 -49.17
N ARG A 105 19.13 24.06 -49.52
CA ARG A 105 19.96 25.00 -48.74
C ARG A 105 19.38 25.25 -47.36
N PHE A 106 18.06 25.36 -47.24
CA PHE A 106 17.36 25.50 -45.96
C PHE A 106 17.58 24.27 -45.09
N LEU A 107 17.38 23.05 -45.60
CA LEU A 107 17.54 21.81 -44.83
C LEU A 107 18.97 21.62 -44.33
N ILE A 108 20.00 21.91 -45.15
CA ILE A 108 21.41 21.84 -44.73
C ILE A 108 21.71 22.89 -43.64
N SER A 109 21.21 24.11 -43.82
CA SER A 109 21.39 25.20 -42.85
C SER A 109 20.63 24.92 -41.55
N TYR A 110 19.46 24.27 -41.64
CA TYR A 110 18.64 23.87 -40.52
C TYR A 110 19.25 22.71 -39.73
N ASP A 111 19.83 21.72 -40.40
CA ASP A 111 20.59 20.63 -39.76
C ASP A 111 21.84 21.15 -39.04
N THR A 112 22.55 22.11 -39.66
CA THR A 112 23.70 22.79 -39.04
C THR A 112 23.27 23.59 -37.81
N LEU A 113 22.11 24.28 -37.88
CA LEU A 113 21.52 25.02 -36.77
C LEU A 113 21.15 24.09 -35.61
N ILE A 114 20.47 22.97 -35.88
CA ILE A 114 20.08 21.99 -34.86
C ILE A 114 21.31 21.37 -34.19
N SER A 115 22.33 21.01 -35.00
CA SER A 115 23.58 20.44 -34.50
C SER A 115 24.33 21.40 -33.57
N HIS A 116 24.24 22.71 -33.80
CA HIS A 116 24.86 23.74 -32.95
C HIS A 116 24.06 24.07 -31.67
N ILE A 117 22.77 23.72 -31.62
CA ILE A 117 21.87 24.06 -30.50
C ILE A 117 21.64 22.85 -29.56
N TYR A 118 22.16 21.67 -29.89
CA TYR A 118 22.17 20.51 -28.98
C TYR A 118 22.76 20.91 -27.61
N PRO A 119 22.04 20.75 -26.48
CA PRO A 119 20.93 19.83 -26.21
C PRO A 119 19.49 20.43 -26.25
N VAL A 120 19.29 21.67 -26.69
CA VAL A 120 17.98 22.36 -26.64
C VAL A 120 17.15 21.98 -27.89
N SER A 121 16.14 21.14 -27.73
CA SER A 121 15.24 20.78 -28.82
C SER A 121 14.13 21.81 -29.04
N LEU A 122 13.62 21.88 -30.27
CA LEU A 122 12.45 22.70 -30.66
C LEU A 122 11.23 22.44 -29.79
N GLU A 123 11.06 21.18 -29.39
CA GLU A 123 10.00 20.75 -28.49
C GLU A 123 10.14 21.38 -27.10
N SER A 124 11.39 21.58 -26.63
CA SER A 124 11.64 22.19 -25.34
C SER A 124 11.36 23.70 -25.31
N ILE A 125 11.74 24.42 -26.36
CA ILE A 125 11.45 25.85 -26.48
C ILE A 125 9.94 26.09 -26.51
N ASN A 126 9.19 25.27 -27.28
CA ASN A 126 7.73 25.34 -27.37
C ASN A 126 7.04 24.87 -26.07
N ALA A 127 7.65 23.98 -25.28
CA ALA A 127 7.10 23.53 -24.01
C ALA A 127 7.26 24.56 -22.88
N ILE A 128 8.29 25.42 -22.95
CA ILE A 128 8.67 26.36 -21.89
C ILE A 128 8.27 27.81 -22.17
N LYS A 129 8.34 28.29 -23.43
CA LYS A 129 7.94 29.67 -23.79
C LYS A 129 6.48 29.71 -24.29
N PRO A 130 5.62 30.60 -23.77
CA PRO A 130 4.23 30.70 -24.21
C PRO A 130 4.14 31.19 -25.68
N PRO A 131 3.17 30.71 -26.46
CA PRO A 131 2.94 31.23 -27.81
C PRO A 131 2.57 32.72 -27.73
N PRO A 132 3.08 33.57 -28.66
CA PRO A 132 2.80 34.99 -28.65
C PRO A 132 1.36 35.25 -29.15
N VAL A 133 0.37 35.26 -28.25
CA VAL A 133 -1.01 35.64 -28.63
C VAL A 133 -1.69 36.48 -27.54
N SER A 134 -2.18 37.65 -27.98
CA SER A 134 -3.12 38.63 -27.39
C SER A 134 -3.33 38.68 -25.86
N GLU A 135 -3.15 39.89 -25.36
CA GLU A 135 -3.21 40.46 -24.00
C GLU A 135 -4.31 39.99 -23.03
N HIS A 136 -5.25 39.12 -23.39
CA HIS A 136 -6.44 38.79 -22.58
C HIS A 136 -6.62 37.28 -22.25
N SER A 137 -5.71 36.39 -22.66
CA SER A 137 -5.77 34.98 -22.24
C SER A 137 -4.38 34.35 -22.23
N GLN A 138 -3.60 34.64 -21.20
CA GLN A 138 -2.28 34.04 -20.95
C GLN A 138 -2.45 32.53 -20.64
N LYS A 139 -2.47 31.70 -21.68
CA LYS A 139 -2.57 30.23 -21.53
C LYS A 139 -1.22 29.71 -21.00
N ARG A 140 -1.24 29.17 -19.78
CA ARG A 140 -0.06 28.55 -19.11
C ARG A 140 0.63 27.53 -20.02
N THR A 141 1.97 27.53 -20.01
CA THR A 141 2.78 26.63 -20.84
C THR A 141 2.67 25.18 -20.36
N ARG A 142 3.04 24.21 -21.22
CA ARG A 142 2.97 22.78 -20.86
C ARG A 142 3.93 22.47 -19.70
N ALA A 143 5.12 23.06 -19.70
CA ALA A 143 6.08 22.95 -18.59
C ALA A 143 5.52 23.53 -17.28
N GLU A 144 4.89 24.71 -17.31
CA GLU A 144 4.25 25.29 -16.11
C GLU A 144 3.15 24.39 -15.55
N LYS A 145 2.31 23.79 -16.41
CA LYS A 145 1.27 22.85 -15.98
C LYS A 145 1.87 21.60 -15.33
N ALA A 146 2.94 21.04 -15.92
CA ALA A 146 3.65 19.90 -15.35
C ALA A 146 4.23 20.23 -13.96
N VAL A 147 4.92 21.38 -13.82
CA VAL A 147 5.44 21.86 -12.52
C VAL A 147 4.33 21.91 -11.48
N HIS A 148 3.21 22.56 -11.81
CA HIS A 148 2.09 22.69 -10.89
C HIS A 148 1.48 21.34 -10.50
N TRP A 149 1.35 20.43 -11.45
CA TRP A 149 0.80 19.09 -11.23
C TRP A 149 1.70 18.26 -10.32
N TYR A 150 3.00 18.16 -10.63
CA TYR A 150 3.96 17.41 -9.83
C TYR A 150 4.15 18.03 -8.44
N ARG A 151 4.20 19.36 -8.32
CA ARG A 151 4.28 20.04 -7.03
C ARG A 151 3.05 19.75 -6.16
N HIS A 152 1.85 19.82 -6.74
CA HIS A 152 0.63 19.54 -6.00
C HIS A 152 0.58 18.07 -5.55
N LEU A 153 0.97 17.14 -6.43
CA LEU A 153 1.07 15.72 -6.09
C LEU A 153 2.09 15.45 -4.97
N THR A 154 3.25 16.10 -4.98
CA THR A 154 4.23 15.92 -3.91
C THR A 154 3.72 16.46 -2.57
N ILE A 155 3.07 17.63 -2.57
CA ILE A 155 2.46 18.18 -1.35
C ILE A 155 1.35 17.23 -0.85
N LEU A 156 0.50 16.74 -1.76
CA LEU A 156 -0.54 15.79 -1.43
C LEU A 156 0.03 14.49 -0.85
N ALA A 157 1.08 13.93 -1.47
CA ALA A 157 1.76 12.73 -0.99
C ALA A 157 2.39 12.95 0.39
N LEU A 158 2.97 14.13 0.65
CA LEU A 158 3.52 14.49 1.95
C LEU A 158 2.42 14.60 3.02
N VAL A 159 1.27 15.21 2.68
CA VAL A 159 0.11 15.29 3.59
C VAL A 159 -0.43 13.89 3.90
N ILE A 160 -0.58 13.03 2.88
CA ILE A 160 -1.02 11.64 3.06
C ILE A 160 -0.04 10.86 3.93
N LEU A 161 1.27 11.03 3.71
CA LEU A 161 2.31 10.41 4.51
C LEU A 161 2.21 10.84 5.97
N LEU A 162 2.09 12.14 6.23
CA LEU A 162 2.00 12.67 7.59
C LEU A 162 0.73 12.17 8.30
N MET A 163 -0.41 12.16 7.60
CA MET A 163 -1.67 11.62 8.14
C MET A 163 -1.55 10.12 8.47
N THR A 164 -0.93 9.35 7.58
CA THR A 164 -0.69 7.92 7.79
C THR A 164 0.26 7.68 8.96
N GLN A 165 1.32 8.48 9.08
CA GLN A 165 2.28 8.40 10.18
C GLN A 165 1.64 8.74 11.52
N PHE A 166 0.81 9.78 11.57
CA PHE A 166 0.06 10.13 12.78
C PHE A 166 -0.92 9.03 13.16
N TYR A 167 -1.65 8.47 12.18
CA TYR A 167 -2.57 7.36 12.40
C TYR A 167 -1.86 6.11 12.94
N TRP A 168 -0.71 5.75 12.36
CA TRP A 168 0.12 4.65 12.84
C TRP A 168 0.62 4.90 14.27
N LEU A 169 1.11 6.11 14.57
CA LEU A 169 1.60 6.48 15.89
C LEU A 169 0.51 6.35 16.96
N LEU A 170 -0.71 6.83 16.66
CA LEU A 170 -1.84 6.73 17.56
C LEU A 170 -2.18 5.26 17.86
N GLY A 171 -2.24 4.41 16.83
CA GLY A 171 -2.50 2.98 16.99
C GLY A 171 -1.42 2.29 17.81
N ASN A 172 -0.14 2.53 17.51
CA ASN A 172 0.99 1.92 18.21
C ASN A 172 1.03 2.30 19.70
N ASN A 173 0.79 3.58 20.01
CA ASN A 173 0.74 4.05 21.40
C ASN A 173 -0.44 3.42 22.15
N LEU A 174 -1.65 3.41 21.56
CA LEU A 174 -2.83 2.77 22.15
C LEU A 174 -2.59 1.28 22.42
N LEU A 175 -2.01 0.55 21.47
CA LEU A 175 -1.71 -0.87 21.62
C LEU A 175 -0.68 -1.12 22.71
N HIS A 176 0.38 -0.30 22.78
CA HIS A 176 1.39 -0.40 23.82
C HIS A 176 0.79 -0.12 25.20
N ASP A 177 0.04 0.98 25.35
CA ASP A 177 -0.60 1.37 26.60
C ASP A 177 -1.61 0.32 27.09
N LEU A 178 -2.37 -0.28 26.18
CA LEU A 178 -3.30 -1.37 26.55
C LEU A 178 -2.56 -2.58 27.09
N ASN A 179 -1.45 -2.98 26.45
CA ASN A 179 -0.66 -4.12 26.91
C ASN A 179 0.02 -3.85 28.25
N THR A 180 0.54 -2.63 28.47
CA THR A 180 1.18 -2.26 29.74
C THR A 180 0.15 -2.17 30.87
N LEU A 181 -0.98 -1.49 30.65
CA LEU A 181 -2.09 -1.43 31.62
C LEU A 181 -2.65 -2.81 31.91
N PHE A 182 -2.80 -3.67 30.90
CA PHE A 182 -3.28 -5.05 31.13
C PHE A 182 -2.32 -5.85 32.02
N LYS A 183 -1.01 -5.75 31.79
CA LYS A 183 0.00 -6.42 32.62
C LYS A 183 0.03 -5.88 34.06
N GLN A 184 -0.03 -4.55 34.23
CA GLN A 184 -0.10 -3.92 35.55
C GLN A 184 -1.36 -4.37 36.30
N ARG A 185 -2.49 -4.48 35.61
CA ARG A 185 -3.75 -4.99 36.19
C ARG A 185 -3.58 -6.38 36.74
N GLU A 186 -2.96 -7.26 35.95
CA GLU A 186 -2.77 -8.65 36.31
C GLU A 186 -1.88 -8.77 37.55
N ASP A 187 -0.78 -8.02 37.60
CA ASP A 187 0.11 -8.00 38.76
C ASP A 187 -0.58 -7.49 40.02
N ILE A 188 -1.29 -6.35 39.95
CA ILE A 188 -2.08 -5.84 41.08
C ILE A 188 -3.16 -6.85 41.50
N SER A 189 -3.80 -7.53 40.54
CA SER A 189 -4.82 -8.55 40.86
C SER A 189 -4.24 -9.74 41.61
N LEU A 190 -3.00 -10.14 41.30
CA LEU A 190 -2.27 -11.19 42.02
C LEU A 190 -1.87 -10.73 43.42
N GLN A 191 -1.48 -9.45 43.58
CA GLN A 191 -1.18 -8.87 44.89
C GLN A 191 -2.43 -8.83 45.78
N ILE A 192 -3.57 -8.36 45.24
CA ILE A 192 -4.86 -8.40 45.94
C ILE A 192 -5.21 -9.83 46.37
N ALA A 193 -5.05 -10.82 45.49
CA ALA A 193 -5.34 -12.22 45.80
C ALA A 193 -4.46 -12.80 46.93
N ARG A 194 -3.23 -12.30 47.09
CA ARG A 194 -2.32 -12.71 48.18
C ARG A 194 -2.65 -12.05 49.52
N LEU A 195 -3.13 -10.80 49.51
CA LEU A 195 -3.48 -10.03 50.70
C LEU A 195 -4.92 -10.26 51.17
N ASP A 196 -5.83 -10.76 50.33
CA ASP A 196 -7.22 -10.94 50.71
C ASP A 196 -7.36 -12.10 51.74
N PRO A 197 -7.82 -11.83 52.97
CA PRO A 197 -7.87 -12.81 54.06
C PRO A 197 -8.77 -14.02 53.76
N VAL A 198 -9.68 -13.91 52.80
CA VAL A 198 -10.51 -15.01 52.29
C VAL A 198 -9.67 -16.16 51.72
N TYR A 199 -8.48 -15.88 51.17
CA TYR A 199 -7.59 -16.89 50.59
C TYR A 199 -6.52 -17.41 51.54
N GLN A 200 -6.20 -16.69 52.61
CA GLN A 200 -5.15 -17.09 53.57
C GLN A 200 -5.60 -18.18 54.56
N GLY A 201 -6.84 -18.66 54.51
CA GLY A 201 -7.34 -19.74 55.39
C GLY A 201 -7.12 -19.50 56.89
N SER A 202 -6.89 -18.23 57.27
CA SER A 202 -6.43 -17.86 58.59
C SER A 202 -7.63 -17.74 59.51
N GLN A 203 -7.64 -18.53 60.60
CA GLN A 203 -8.51 -18.27 61.75
C GLN A 203 -8.39 -16.81 62.18
N PRO A 204 -9.46 -16.20 62.73
CA PRO A 204 -9.46 -14.81 63.16
C PRO A 204 -8.25 -14.56 64.06
N ALA A 205 -7.43 -13.58 63.67
CA ALA A 205 -6.14 -13.29 64.28
C ALA A 205 -6.27 -13.01 65.78
N ASP A 206 -5.26 -13.47 66.52
CA ASP A 206 -5.05 -13.21 67.95
C ASP A 206 -5.10 -11.69 68.23
N PRO A 207 -5.89 -11.19 69.21
CA PRO A 207 -6.13 -9.75 69.43
C PRO A 207 -4.89 -8.91 69.76
N GLN A 208 -3.72 -9.51 69.90
CA GLN A 208 -2.47 -8.84 70.25
C GLN A 208 -1.69 -8.31 69.03
N ASN A 209 -2.07 -8.69 67.79
CA ASN A 209 -1.41 -8.27 66.54
C ASN A 209 -2.26 -7.33 65.65
N LEU A 210 -3.17 -6.55 66.24
CA LEU A 210 -4.08 -5.66 65.50
C LEU A 210 -3.35 -4.66 64.56
N SER A 211 -2.15 -4.19 64.91
CA SER A 211 -1.48 -3.14 64.12
C SER A 211 -0.95 -3.59 62.75
N SER A 212 -0.65 -4.88 62.56
CA SER A 212 -0.25 -5.40 61.24
C SER A 212 -1.46 -5.65 60.34
N THR A 213 -2.55 -6.17 60.91
CA THR A 213 -3.80 -6.43 60.18
C THR A 213 -4.46 -5.15 59.69
N ASP A 214 -4.43 -4.07 60.48
CA ASP A 214 -4.96 -2.77 60.05
C ASP A 214 -4.16 -2.18 58.88
N LYS A 215 -2.83 -2.36 58.86
CA LYS A 215 -1.97 -1.91 57.75
C LYS A 215 -2.23 -2.70 56.48
N ASP A 216 -2.38 -4.02 56.58
CA ASP A 216 -2.69 -4.89 55.45
C ASP A 216 -4.08 -4.58 54.85
N LEU A 217 -5.06 -4.25 55.70
CA LEU A 217 -6.40 -3.80 55.27
C LEU A 217 -6.36 -2.46 54.54
N ILE A 218 -5.57 -1.50 55.03
CA ILE A 218 -5.36 -0.21 54.35
C ILE A 218 -4.70 -0.42 52.99
N GLU A 219 -3.66 -1.25 52.93
CA GLU A 219 -2.95 -1.56 51.68
C GLU A 219 -3.83 -2.31 50.68
N LEU A 220 -4.63 -3.28 51.14
CA LEU A 220 -5.61 -3.99 50.31
C LEU A 220 -6.63 -3.02 49.71
N ASN A 221 -7.15 -2.07 50.49
CA ASN A 221 -8.08 -1.06 49.99
C ASN A 221 -7.40 -0.11 48.98
N ARG A 222 -6.15 0.26 49.22
CA ARG A 222 -5.33 1.05 48.27
C ARG A 222 -5.17 0.32 46.94
N LEU A 223 -4.76 -0.95 46.98
CA LEU A 223 -4.59 -1.80 45.79
C LEU A 223 -5.92 -2.02 45.06
N LYS A 224 -7.03 -2.23 45.78
CA LYS A 224 -8.38 -2.33 45.19
C LYS A 224 -8.78 -1.04 44.47
N HIS A 225 -8.50 0.12 45.06
CA HIS A 225 -8.74 1.42 44.42
C HIS A 225 -7.87 1.61 43.17
N GLU A 226 -6.57 1.29 43.27
CA GLU A 226 -5.64 1.36 42.14
C GLU A 226 -6.08 0.46 40.98
N HIS A 227 -6.47 -0.78 41.27
CA HIS A 227 -7.04 -1.72 40.28
C HIS A 227 -8.31 -1.17 39.62
N ALA A 228 -9.17 -0.46 40.36
CA ALA A 228 -10.37 0.16 39.82
C ALA A 228 -10.04 1.31 38.85
N VAL A 229 -9.10 2.20 39.22
CA VAL A 229 -8.61 3.27 38.34
C VAL A 229 -7.98 2.69 37.08
N LEU A 230 -7.22 1.60 37.22
CA LEU A 230 -6.58 0.94 36.09
C LEU A 230 -7.59 0.33 35.12
N ASN A 231 -8.68 -0.26 35.62
CA ASN A 231 -9.80 -0.72 34.78
C ASN A 231 -10.40 0.44 33.98
N GLN A 232 -10.64 1.60 34.61
CA GLN A 232 -11.20 2.76 33.91
C GLN A 232 -10.29 3.25 32.78
N LYS A 233 -8.97 3.27 33.01
CA LYS A 233 -7.99 3.62 31.98
C LYS A 233 -7.98 2.61 30.84
N LEU A 234 -8.03 1.32 31.16
CA LEU A 234 -8.07 0.25 30.17
C LEU A 234 -9.34 0.32 29.32
N ASP A 235 -10.49 0.54 29.94
CA ASP A 235 -11.77 0.70 29.24
C ASP A 235 -11.74 1.92 28.32
N SER A 236 -11.21 3.05 28.79
CA SER A 236 -11.06 4.27 27.98
C SER A 236 -10.16 4.05 26.77
N ASN A 237 -9.01 3.40 26.97
CA ASN A 237 -8.08 3.09 25.89
C ASN A 237 -8.66 2.06 24.91
N LEU A 238 -9.45 1.10 25.39
CA LEU A 238 -10.13 0.13 24.54
C LEU A 238 -11.17 0.81 23.66
N ILE A 239 -11.96 1.73 24.20
CA ILE A 239 -12.92 2.53 23.43
C ILE A 239 -12.20 3.31 22.32
N LEU A 240 -11.06 3.94 22.64
CA LEU A 240 -10.24 4.63 21.65
C LEU A 240 -9.69 3.68 20.57
N LEU A 241 -9.26 2.48 20.97
CA LEU A 241 -8.79 1.47 20.04
C LEU A 241 -9.91 0.97 19.12
N GLU A 242 -11.13 0.82 19.62
CA GLU A 242 -12.29 0.46 18.80
C GLU A 242 -12.60 1.54 17.75
N PHE A 243 -12.52 2.82 18.12
CA PHE A 243 -12.67 3.92 17.18
C PHE A 243 -11.56 3.93 16.12
N TRP A 244 -10.32 3.67 16.53
CA TRP A 244 -9.19 3.55 15.60
C TRP A 244 -9.39 2.36 14.65
N ASN A 245 -9.73 1.18 15.17
CA ASN A 245 -9.99 -0.03 14.40
C ASN A 245 -11.13 0.13 13.39
N LYS A 246 -12.14 0.94 13.72
CA LYS A 246 -13.28 1.19 12.83
C LYS A 246 -12.87 1.72 11.45
N ILE A 247 -11.80 2.51 11.38
CA ILE A 247 -11.31 3.11 10.13
C ILE A 247 -10.78 2.03 9.17
N TRP A 248 -9.96 1.11 9.67
CA TRP A 248 -9.38 0.04 8.86
C TRP A 248 -10.34 -1.13 8.63
N LEU A 249 -11.19 -1.45 9.62
CA LEU A 249 -12.19 -2.51 9.51
C LEU A 249 -13.41 -2.11 8.66
N THR A 250 -13.35 -0.99 7.93
CA THR A 250 -14.44 -0.47 7.08
C THR A 250 -15.77 -0.31 7.83
N GLY A 251 -15.70 0.03 9.12
CA GLY A 251 -16.87 0.16 9.98
C GLY A 251 -17.33 -1.13 10.66
N TYR A 252 -16.68 -2.27 10.42
CA TYR A 252 -16.99 -3.52 11.10
C TYR A 252 -16.63 -3.44 12.59
N GLN A 253 -17.52 -3.96 13.43
CA GLN A 253 -17.31 -4.07 14.88
C GLN A 253 -17.31 -5.55 15.26
N PHE A 254 -16.32 -5.95 16.05
CA PHE A 254 -16.30 -7.29 16.61
C PHE A 254 -17.48 -7.47 17.54
N LYS A 255 -18.27 -8.52 17.31
CA LYS A 255 -19.36 -8.88 18.20
C LYS A 255 -18.84 -9.69 19.37
N SER A 256 -19.40 -9.46 20.55
CA SER A 256 -19.08 -10.20 21.79
C SER A 256 -19.75 -11.59 21.85
N GLU A 257 -19.99 -12.23 20.71
CA GLU A 257 -20.69 -13.52 20.65
C GLU A 257 -19.74 -14.66 21.04
N LEU A 258 -20.12 -15.48 22.04
CA LEU A 258 -19.30 -16.61 22.45
C LEU A 258 -19.16 -17.62 21.30
N PRO A 259 -17.99 -18.26 21.15
CA PRO A 259 -17.82 -19.39 20.26
C PRO A 259 -18.86 -20.49 20.54
N PRO A 260 -19.36 -21.20 19.52
CA PRO A 260 -20.46 -22.15 19.67
C PRO A 260 -20.23 -23.22 20.75
N TYR A 261 -18.99 -23.66 20.90
CA TYR A 261 -18.60 -24.62 21.94
C TYR A 261 -18.76 -24.06 23.36
N LEU A 262 -18.18 -22.88 23.61
CA LEU A 262 -18.26 -22.20 24.91
C LEU A 262 -19.69 -21.83 25.26
N LYS A 263 -20.48 -21.40 24.27
CA LYS A 263 -21.92 -21.15 24.43
C LYS A 263 -22.64 -22.42 24.91
N LYS A 264 -22.40 -23.56 24.27
CA LYS A 264 -23.01 -24.85 24.67
C LYS A 264 -22.58 -25.29 26.07
N GLN A 265 -21.30 -25.13 26.43
CA GLN A 265 -20.82 -25.45 27.77
C GLN A 265 -21.51 -24.59 28.84
N TYR A 266 -21.65 -23.30 28.57
CA TYR A 266 -22.32 -22.37 29.45
C TYR A 266 -23.80 -22.75 29.64
N GLU A 267 -24.51 -23.00 28.54
CA GLU A 267 -25.91 -23.41 28.56
C GLU A 267 -26.11 -24.73 29.31
N ALA A 268 -25.22 -25.71 29.11
CA ALA A 268 -25.28 -26.98 29.84
C ALA A 268 -25.16 -26.77 31.35
N ARG A 269 -24.19 -25.96 31.79
CA ARG A 269 -23.95 -25.68 33.21
C ARG A 269 -25.06 -24.83 33.84
N LEU A 270 -25.59 -23.85 33.10
CA LEU A 270 -26.74 -23.05 33.52
C LEU A 270 -27.97 -23.95 33.73
N ASN A 271 -28.26 -24.81 32.76
CA ASN A 271 -29.38 -25.74 32.81
C ASN A 271 -29.25 -26.72 33.98
N GLU A 272 -28.04 -27.19 34.28
CA GLU A 272 -27.78 -28.05 35.42
C GLU A 272 -28.09 -27.34 36.75
N LEU A 273 -27.58 -26.13 36.95
CA LEU A 273 -27.84 -25.35 38.17
C LEU A 273 -29.33 -25.00 38.32
N GLN A 274 -30.02 -24.70 37.22
CA GLN A 274 -31.45 -24.44 37.22
C GLN A 274 -32.26 -25.69 37.58
N ARG A 275 -31.87 -26.86 37.06
CA ARG A 275 -32.52 -28.15 37.41
C ARG A 275 -32.38 -28.45 38.91
N TYR A 276 -31.19 -28.31 39.48
CA TYR A 276 -31.01 -28.52 40.92
C TYR A 276 -31.82 -27.54 41.75
N ARG A 277 -31.83 -26.25 41.37
CA ARG A 277 -32.66 -25.23 42.03
C ARG A 277 -34.14 -25.62 42.02
N GLN A 278 -34.64 -26.09 40.89
CA GLN A 278 -36.05 -26.45 40.72
C GLN A 278 -36.42 -27.71 41.50
N GLN A 279 -35.57 -28.74 41.48
CA GLN A 279 -35.77 -29.93 42.31
C GLN A 279 -35.80 -29.59 43.80
N THR A 280 -34.90 -28.72 44.28
CA THR A 280 -34.94 -28.25 45.67
C THR A 280 -36.24 -27.50 45.97
N THR A 281 -36.69 -26.63 45.06
CA THR A 281 -37.95 -25.87 45.22
C THR A 281 -39.16 -26.81 45.32
N ASP A 282 -39.27 -27.79 44.42
CA ASP A 282 -40.39 -28.74 44.38
C ASP A 282 -40.42 -29.61 45.66
N ASN A 283 -39.26 -30.04 46.15
CA ASN A 283 -39.15 -30.81 47.40
C ASN A 283 -39.53 -29.98 48.65
N THR A 284 -39.37 -28.65 48.59
CA THR A 284 -39.71 -27.74 49.68
C THR A 284 -41.23 -27.58 49.83
N VAL A 285 -41.95 -27.51 48.70
CA VAL A 285 -43.42 -27.40 48.65
C VAL A 285 -44.10 -28.68 49.17
N ALA A 286 -43.45 -29.84 49.01
CA ALA A 286 -43.98 -31.12 49.49
C ALA A 286 -43.82 -31.34 51.02
N THR A 287 -43.00 -30.52 51.71
CA THR A 287 -42.56 -30.77 53.10
C THR A 287 -42.78 -29.54 53.99
N GLU A 288 -44.02 -29.09 54.16
CA GLU A 288 -44.37 -27.81 54.81
C GLU A 288 -44.09 -27.70 56.32
N THR A 289 -43.66 -28.74 57.04
CA THR A 289 -43.81 -28.76 58.51
C THR A 289 -42.59 -28.42 59.37
N GLN A 290 -41.33 -28.41 58.88
CA GLN A 290 -40.17 -28.02 59.73
C GLN A 290 -38.83 -27.73 59.00
N GLY A 291 -38.76 -27.80 57.66
CA GLY A 291 -37.50 -27.75 56.88
C GLY A 291 -37.15 -26.42 56.16
N HIS A 292 -37.97 -25.37 56.31
CA HIS A 292 -37.92 -24.17 55.46
C HIS A 292 -36.54 -23.47 55.39
N ASN A 293 -35.82 -23.38 56.51
CA ASN A 293 -34.53 -22.66 56.58
C ASN A 293 -33.39 -23.33 55.80
N ILE A 294 -33.41 -24.65 55.60
CA ILE A 294 -32.31 -25.38 54.92
C ILE A 294 -32.47 -25.25 53.41
N SER A 295 -33.68 -25.50 52.89
CA SER A 295 -33.99 -25.37 51.46
C SER A 295 -33.82 -23.93 50.97
N ASP A 296 -34.14 -22.92 51.79
CA ASP A 296 -33.91 -21.51 51.46
C ASP A 296 -32.42 -21.19 51.29
N ASN A 297 -31.55 -21.77 52.12
CA ASN A 297 -30.10 -21.57 52.03
C ASN A 297 -29.50 -22.27 50.79
N GLU A 298 -30.01 -23.46 50.44
CA GLU A 298 -29.61 -24.16 49.20
C GLU A 298 -30.03 -23.37 47.96
N ILE A 299 -31.28 -22.89 47.91
CA ILE A 299 -31.78 -22.04 46.82
C ILE A 299 -30.95 -20.76 46.69
N ARG A 300 -30.59 -20.11 47.81
CA ARG A 300 -29.68 -18.95 47.82
C ARG A 300 -28.31 -19.29 47.23
N THR A 301 -27.77 -20.45 47.56
CA THR A 301 -26.47 -20.92 47.05
C THR A 301 -26.54 -21.18 45.53
N TYR A 302 -27.61 -21.79 45.02
CA TYR A 302 -27.81 -21.96 43.57
C TYR A 302 -28.02 -20.62 42.85
N ASN A 303 -28.72 -19.66 43.45
CA ASN A 303 -28.84 -18.33 42.87
C ASN A 303 -27.48 -17.63 42.79
N GLN A 304 -26.67 -17.71 43.85
CA GLN A 304 -25.30 -17.17 43.86
C GLN A 304 -24.41 -17.82 42.80
N SER A 305 -24.50 -19.14 42.61
CA SER A 305 -23.70 -19.84 41.59
C SER A 305 -24.14 -19.52 40.16
N ILE A 306 -25.43 -19.25 39.94
CA ILE A 306 -25.92 -18.80 38.63
C ILE A 306 -25.46 -17.37 38.34
N THR A 307 -25.52 -16.48 39.33
CA THR A 307 -24.99 -15.12 39.20
C THR A 307 -23.47 -15.12 38.95
N SER A 308 -22.71 -15.97 39.65
CA SER A 308 -21.26 -16.06 39.42
C SER A 308 -20.92 -16.63 38.05
N LEU A 309 -21.70 -17.61 37.57
CA LEU A 309 -21.59 -18.14 36.22
C LEU A 309 -21.87 -17.06 35.17
N GLU A 310 -22.93 -16.26 35.33
CA GLU A 310 -23.23 -15.12 34.44
C GLU A 310 -22.11 -14.10 34.40
N LEU A 311 -21.55 -13.75 35.56
CA LEU A 311 -20.40 -12.85 35.66
C LEU A 311 -19.17 -13.41 34.94
N GLU A 312 -18.90 -14.71 35.09
CA GLU A 312 -17.81 -15.40 34.40
C GLU A 312 -17.98 -15.30 32.87
N LYS A 313 -19.19 -15.54 32.36
CA LYS A 313 -19.50 -15.39 30.94
C LYS A 313 -19.28 -13.97 30.45
N THR A 314 -19.81 -12.95 31.14
CA THR A 314 -19.60 -11.55 30.76
C THR A 314 -18.12 -11.21 30.75
N ARG A 315 -17.35 -11.64 31.75
CA ARG A 315 -15.90 -11.44 31.82
C ARG A 315 -15.18 -12.10 30.63
N HIS A 316 -15.57 -13.32 30.27
CA HIS A 316 -15.02 -14.00 29.09
C HIS A 316 -15.35 -13.27 27.78
N GLN A 317 -16.59 -12.79 27.62
CA GLN A 317 -16.99 -12.00 26.45
C GLN A 317 -16.17 -10.71 26.33
N SER A 318 -16.02 -9.95 27.43
CA SER A 318 -15.23 -8.72 27.44
C SER A 318 -13.76 -8.98 27.11
N ARG A 319 -13.17 -10.05 27.66
CA ARG A 319 -11.79 -10.45 27.34
C ARG A 319 -11.63 -10.80 25.87
N MET A 320 -12.57 -11.56 25.32
CA MET A 320 -12.50 -11.95 23.91
C MET A 320 -12.61 -10.73 23.00
N LEU A 321 -13.52 -9.80 23.29
CA LEU A 321 -13.64 -8.53 22.57
C LEU A 321 -12.35 -7.70 22.64
N PHE A 322 -11.75 -7.59 23.84
CA PHE A 322 -10.45 -6.96 24.03
C PHE A 322 -9.38 -7.59 23.13
N PHE A 323 -9.20 -8.92 23.19
CA PHE A 323 -8.18 -9.60 22.40
C PHE A 323 -8.42 -9.49 20.90
N SER A 324 -9.67 -9.61 20.44
CA SER A 324 -10.01 -9.43 19.02
C SER A 324 -9.64 -8.04 18.51
N ASN A 325 -9.97 -6.99 19.26
CA ASN A 325 -9.61 -5.62 18.90
C ASN A 325 -8.09 -5.39 18.94
N THR A 326 -7.41 -5.89 19.96
CA THR A 326 -5.96 -5.78 20.12
C THR A 326 -5.22 -6.50 18.99
N LEU A 327 -5.66 -7.71 18.60
CA LEU A 327 -5.09 -8.46 17.47
C LEU A 327 -5.31 -7.75 16.14
N ALA A 328 -6.53 -7.25 15.90
CA ALA A 328 -6.83 -6.49 14.70
C ALA A 328 -5.96 -5.24 14.59
N ALA A 329 -5.77 -4.53 15.70
CA ALA A 329 -4.92 -3.36 15.76
C ALA A 329 -3.45 -3.70 15.49
N ALA A 330 -2.93 -4.75 16.12
CA ALA A 330 -1.56 -5.21 15.92
C ALA A 330 -1.29 -5.53 14.43
N PHE A 331 -2.19 -6.27 13.79
CA PHE A 331 -2.08 -6.59 12.37
C PHE A 331 -2.12 -5.33 11.47
N ALA A 332 -3.02 -4.40 11.76
CA ALA A 332 -3.11 -3.15 11.01
C ALA A 332 -1.86 -2.27 11.17
N ILE A 333 -1.31 -2.17 12.38
CA ILE A 333 -0.06 -1.45 12.67
C ILE A 333 1.12 -2.10 11.94
N GLU A 334 1.19 -3.43 11.92
CA GLU A 334 2.22 -4.18 11.20
C GLU A 334 2.15 -3.93 9.69
N ILE A 335 0.94 -3.95 9.10
CA ILE A 335 0.76 -3.62 7.67
C ILE A 335 1.21 -2.19 7.38
N LEU A 336 0.80 -1.24 8.23
CA LEU A 336 1.17 0.16 8.09
C LEU A 336 2.69 0.33 8.13
N GLN A 337 3.35 -0.25 9.13
CA GLN A 337 4.79 -0.12 9.35
C GLN A 337 5.62 -0.82 8.26
N SER A 338 5.23 -2.03 7.86
CA SER A 338 6.04 -2.87 6.99
C SER A 338 5.79 -2.62 5.51
N PHE A 339 4.60 -2.13 5.14
CA PHE A 339 4.23 -1.93 3.74
C PHE A 339 3.88 -0.48 3.41
N VAL A 340 2.93 0.12 4.13
CA VAL A 340 2.35 1.42 3.73
C VAL A 340 3.34 2.56 3.94
N LEU A 341 3.97 2.66 5.11
CA LEU A 341 4.94 3.70 5.42
C LEU A 341 6.14 3.63 4.46
N PRO A 342 6.84 2.50 4.30
CA PRO A 342 7.98 2.39 3.39
C PRO A 342 7.60 2.73 1.94
N LEU A 343 6.43 2.30 1.47
CA LEU A 343 5.90 2.65 0.15
C LEU A 343 5.72 4.17 -0.02
N LEU A 344 5.15 4.85 0.97
CA LEU A 344 4.92 6.30 0.95
C LEU A 344 6.24 7.09 1.07
N TYR A 345 7.18 6.64 1.90
CA TYR A 345 8.52 7.24 2.00
C TYR A 345 9.31 7.08 0.69
N GLY A 346 9.26 5.90 0.04
CA GLY A 346 9.87 5.69 -1.27
C GLY A 346 9.22 6.55 -2.36
N LEU A 347 7.88 6.67 -2.34
CA LEU A 347 7.17 7.58 -3.24
C LEU A 347 7.59 9.04 -3.03
N LEU A 348 7.75 9.50 -1.80
CA LEU A 348 8.25 10.84 -1.48
C LEU A 348 9.67 11.06 -2.03
N GLY A 349 10.57 10.09 -1.85
CA GLY A 349 11.92 10.14 -2.43
C GLY A 349 11.89 10.30 -3.95
N ALA A 350 11.04 9.54 -4.62
CA ALA A 350 10.85 9.62 -6.07
C ALA A 350 10.29 10.98 -6.52
N PHE A 351 9.35 11.56 -5.76
CA PHE A 351 8.85 12.90 -6.03
C PHE A 351 9.94 13.96 -5.94
N ILE A 352 10.81 13.90 -4.92
CA ILE A 352 11.93 14.85 -4.77
C ILE A 352 12.91 14.72 -5.94
N PHE A 353 13.20 13.50 -6.38
CA PHE A 353 14.00 13.27 -7.59
C PHE A 353 13.36 13.92 -8.82
N VAL A 354 12.07 13.69 -9.07
CA VAL A 354 11.36 14.27 -10.21
C VAL A 354 11.34 15.79 -10.16
N LEU A 355 11.02 16.38 -9.01
CA LEU A 355 11.03 17.84 -8.80
C LEU A 355 12.41 18.44 -9.06
N ARG A 356 13.46 17.81 -8.55
CA ARG A 356 14.85 18.25 -8.75
C ARG A 356 15.23 18.19 -10.23
N THR A 357 14.92 17.09 -10.90
CA THR A 357 15.22 16.90 -12.33
C THR A 357 14.44 17.87 -13.19
N LEU A 358 13.16 18.06 -12.91
CA LEU A 358 12.29 19.01 -13.61
C LEU A 358 12.78 20.45 -13.43
N LEU A 359 13.24 20.83 -12.22
CA LEU A 359 13.86 22.14 -11.99
C LEU A 359 15.11 22.35 -12.85
N LEU A 360 15.96 21.32 -12.97
CA LEU A 360 17.16 21.36 -13.82
C LEU A 360 16.79 21.46 -15.29
N GLU A 361 15.87 20.63 -15.79
CA GLU A 361 15.43 20.61 -17.19
C GLU A 361 14.75 21.90 -17.63
N ILE A 362 13.97 22.54 -16.75
CA ILE A 362 13.38 23.85 -17.01
C ILE A 362 14.46 24.93 -17.07
N ARG A 363 15.45 24.87 -16.16
CA ARG A 363 16.57 25.82 -16.15
C ARG A 363 17.46 25.66 -17.38
N SER A 364 17.68 24.44 -17.87
CA SER A 364 18.49 24.14 -19.06
C SER A 364 17.71 24.20 -20.38
N LEU A 365 16.41 24.48 -20.35
CA LEU A 365 15.54 24.44 -21.53
C LEU A 365 15.62 23.10 -22.29
N THR A 366 15.64 21.99 -21.58
CA THR A 366 15.70 20.63 -22.16
C THR A 366 14.45 19.80 -21.89
N TYR A 367 13.45 20.35 -21.19
CA TYR A 367 12.18 19.66 -20.92
C TYR A 367 11.43 19.35 -22.23
N THR A 368 11.15 18.08 -22.51
CA THR A 368 10.35 17.61 -23.66
C THR A 368 9.11 16.84 -23.20
N SER A 369 8.14 16.59 -24.07
CA SER A 369 6.91 15.86 -23.66
C SER A 369 7.19 14.40 -23.25
N ASP A 370 8.27 13.81 -23.76
CA ASP A 370 8.73 12.45 -23.43
C ASP A 370 9.23 12.33 -21.96
N SER A 371 9.62 13.45 -21.35
CA SER A 371 10.01 13.48 -19.92
C SER A 371 8.88 13.05 -18.98
N ASP A 372 7.61 13.30 -19.32
CA ASP A 372 6.44 12.95 -18.48
C ASP A 372 6.33 11.43 -18.28
N ILE A 373 6.59 10.66 -19.35
CA ILE A 373 6.57 9.19 -19.29
C ILE A 373 7.69 8.69 -18.38
N ARG A 374 8.91 9.22 -18.55
CA ARG A 374 10.06 8.88 -17.69
C ARG A 374 9.78 9.16 -16.22
N TYR A 375 9.19 10.32 -15.90
CA TYR A 375 8.88 10.68 -14.52
C TYR A 375 7.80 9.78 -13.90
N ARG A 376 6.76 9.41 -14.65
CA ARG A 376 5.73 8.47 -14.18
C ARG A 376 6.30 7.09 -13.87
N LEU A 377 7.14 6.56 -14.76
CA LEU A 377 7.84 5.29 -14.54
C LEU A 377 8.71 5.39 -13.28
N ARG A 378 9.50 6.46 -13.14
CA ARG A 378 10.36 6.67 -11.96
C ARG A 378 9.57 6.73 -10.66
N LEU A 379 8.38 7.37 -10.65
CA LEU A 379 7.51 7.40 -9.48
C LEU A 379 7.04 6.00 -9.05
N THR A 380 6.61 5.18 -10.01
CA THR A 380 6.17 3.80 -9.71
C THR A 380 7.33 2.94 -9.20
N LEU A 381 8.51 3.04 -9.82
CA LEU A 381 9.69 2.30 -9.40
C LEU A 381 10.19 2.73 -8.01
N GLY A 382 10.23 4.03 -7.73
CA GLY A 382 10.69 4.51 -6.43
C GLY A 382 9.73 4.19 -5.29
N SER A 383 8.43 4.16 -5.56
CA SER A 383 7.43 3.67 -4.59
C SER A 383 7.63 2.19 -4.28
N LEU A 384 7.78 1.34 -5.32
CA LEU A 384 8.07 -0.08 -5.15
C LEU A 384 9.41 -0.31 -4.44
N GLY A 385 10.43 0.50 -4.73
CA GLY A 385 11.72 0.44 -4.06
C GLY A 385 11.63 0.67 -2.56
N GLY A 386 10.79 1.61 -2.13
CA GLY A 386 10.50 1.81 -0.70
C GLY A 386 9.85 0.58 -0.05
N MET A 387 8.92 -0.08 -0.73
CA MET A 387 8.29 -1.32 -0.22
C MET A 387 9.31 -2.47 -0.09
N ILE A 388 10.21 -2.62 -1.06
CA ILE A 388 11.24 -3.68 -1.04
C ILE A 388 12.13 -3.53 0.20
N VAL A 389 12.50 -2.30 0.60
CA VAL A 389 13.24 -2.06 1.84
C VAL A 389 12.52 -2.60 3.06
N GLY A 390 11.21 -2.32 3.20
CA GLY A 390 10.41 -2.71 4.36
C GLY A 390 10.25 -4.23 4.52
N TRP A 391 10.27 -4.98 3.42
CA TRP A 391 10.10 -6.43 3.43
C TRP A 391 11.43 -7.20 3.45
N PHE A 392 12.47 -6.65 2.82
CA PHE A 392 13.63 -7.44 2.42
C PHE A 392 14.91 -7.12 3.18
N LEU A 393 15.06 -5.90 3.70
CA LEU A 393 16.27 -5.47 4.40
C LEU A 393 16.07 -5.65 5.91
N LYS A 394 16.46 -6.83 6.41
CA LYS A 394 16.67 -7.00 7.85
C LYS A 394 18.00 -6.32 8.23
N PRO A 395 18.08 -5.60 9.36
CA PRO A 395 19.28 -4.87 9.76
C PRO A 395 20.55 -5.74 9.88
N ASP A 396 20.40 -7.05 10.09
CA ASP A 396 21.52 -7.96 10.40
C ASP A 396 22.53 -8.16 9.25
N ASP A 397 22.18 -7.87 7.99
CA ASP A 397 23.06 -8.10 6.83
C ASP A 397 23.78 -6.84 6.31
N MET A 398 23.55 -5.66 6.92
CA MET A 398 24.02 -4.37 6.37
C MET A 398 24.68 -3.48 7.44
N ASP A 399 25.87 -3.85 7.90
CA ASP A 399 26.67 -3.17 8.95
C ASP A 399 26.85 -1.64 8.79
N THR A 400 26.75 -1.11 7.55
CA THR A 400 26.93 0.33 7.28
C THR A 400 25.62 1.11 7.14
N LEU A 401 24.47 0.44 7.01
CA LEU A 401 23.15 1.08 6.84
C LEU A 401 22.22 0.86 8.04
N THR A 402 22.61 0.04 9.03
CA THR A 402 21.93 -0.16 10.32
C THR A 402 21.75 1.13 11.12
N ALA A 403 22.60 2.15 10.90
CA ALA A 403 22.47 3.45 11.53
C ALA A 403 21.29 4.29 11.00
N LEU A 404 20.76 3.97 9.82
CA LEU A 404 19.62 4.66 9.23
C LEU A 404 18.32 3.97 9.63
N SER A 405 17.31 4.78 9.99
CA SER A 405 15.94 4.26 10.18
C SER A 405 15.47 3.56 8.90
N PRO A 406 14.72 2.44 9.01
CA PRO A 406 14.14 1.75 7.84
C PRO A 406 13.35 2.70 6.91
N MET A 407 12.70 3.72 7.48
CA MET A 407 11.94 4.72 6.71
C MET A 407 12.85 5.66 5.92
N ALA A 408 13.99 6.04 6.50
CA ALA A 408 14.99 6.85 5.81
C ALA A 408 15.64 6.06 4.67
N LEU A 409 15.85 4.76 4.87
CA LEU A 409 16.34 3.86 3.83
C LEU A 409 15.33 3.71 2.69
N ALA A 410 14.04 3.53 2.99
CA ALA A 410 12.97 3.49 2.00
C ALA A 410 12.90 4.79 1.18
N PHE A 411 13.02 5.94 1.84
CA PHE A 411 13.11 7.25 1.18
C PHE A 411 14.31 7.34 0.22
N LEU A 412 15.49 6.90 0.68
CA LEU A 412 16.71 6.95 -0.12
C LEU A 412 16.63 6.04 -1.35
N MET A 413 16.03 4.85 -1.22
CA MET A 413 15.78 3.95 -2.36
C MET A 413 14.80 4.54 -3.36
N GLY A 414 13.77 5.25 -2.88
CA GLY A 414 12.85 5.97 -3.75
C GLY A 414 13.51 7.10 -4.53
N TYR A 415 14.40 7.85 -3.87
CA TYR A 415 15.16 8.94 -4.49
C TYR A 415 16.16 8.43 -5.53
N ASN A 416 16.92 7.38 -5.21
CA ASN A 416 17.88 6.76 -6.09
C ASN A 416 17.55 5.28 -6.34
N VAL A 417 16.64 5.04 -7.29
CA VAL A 417 16.21 3.70 -7.71
C VAL A 417 17.38 2.87 -8.27
N ASP A 418 18.45 3.50 -8.76
CA ASP A 418 19.60 2.78 -9.29
C ASP A 418 20.36 2.03 -8.18
N ILE A 419 20.33 2.55 -6.94
CA ILE A 419 20.85 1.84 -5.76
C ILE A 419 20.02 0.57 -5.50
N LEU A 420 18.69 0.66 -5.59
CA LEU A 420 17.80 -0.49 -5.41
C LEU A 420 18.15 -1.62 -6.39
N PHE A 421 18.33 -1.31 -7.68
CA PHE A 421 18.73 -2.31 -8.67
C PHE A 421 20.10 -2.92 -8.36
N SER A 422 21.07 -2.09 -7.95
CA SER A 422 22.39 -2.62 -7.56
C SER A 422 22.35 -3.56 -6.36
N ILE A 423 21.44 -3.32 -5.40
CA ILE A 423 21.24 -4.20 -4.24
C ILE A 423 20.57 -5.51 -4.67
N MET A 424 19.54 -5.42 -5.53
CA MET A 424 18.85 -6.59 -6.05
C MET A 424 19.79 -7.49 -6.86
N ASP A 425 20.66 -6.91 -7.70
CA ASP A 425 21.65 -7.65 -8.48
C ASP A 425 22.65 -8.37 -7.56
N ARG A 426 23.17 -7.69 -6.52
CA ARG A 426 24.03 -8.33 -5.51
C ARG A 426 23.36 -9.48 -4.80
N PHE A 427 22.09 -9.31 -4.44
CA PHE A 427 21.33 -10.37 -3.78
C PHE A 427 21.13 -11.58 -4.72
N ILE A 428 20.81 -11.33 -5.99
CA ILE A 428 20.70 -12.38 -7.01
C ILE A 428 22.04 -13.12 -7.16
N GLU A 429 23.17 -12.40 -7.12
CA GLU A 429 24.51 -13.01 -7.14
C GLU A 429 24.78 -13.86 -5.90
N SER A 430 24.41 -13.40 -4.70
CA SER A 430 24.55 -14.18 -3.46
C SER A 430 23.70 -15.46 -3.49
N ILE A 431 22.47 -15.39 -3.98
CA ILE A 431 21.64 -16.58 -4.18
C ILE A 431 22.29 -17.54 -5.18
N LYS A 432 22.78 -17.03 -6.32
CA LYS A 432 23.48 -17.86 -7.31
C LYS A 432 24.69 -18.56 -6.68
N GLN A 433 25.50 -17.85 -5.91
CA GLN A 433 26.64 -18.44 -5.20
C GLN A 433 26.23 -19.53 -4.19
N TRP A 434 25.11 -19.35 -3.49
CA TRP A 434 24.59 -20.37 -2.57
C TRP A 434 24.07 -21.60 -3.31
N ILE A 435 23.39 -21.41 -4.44
CA ILE A 435 22.88 -22.49 -5.31
C ILE A 435 24.02 -23.24 -6.01
N ASP A 436 25.04 -22.52 -6.47
CA ASP A 436 26.17 -23.08 -7.23
C ASP A 436 27.24 -23.71 -6.32
N LYS A 437 27.14 -23.58 -4.99
CA LYS A 437 28.07 -24.25 -4.06
C LYS A 437 27.72 -25.76 -4.02
N PRO A 438 28.52 -26.66 -4.63
CA PRO A 438 28.26 -28.09 -4.55
C PRO A 438 28.35 -28.54 -3.08
N PRO A 439 27.60 -29.59 -2.66
CA PRO A 439 27.70 -30.11 -1.31
C PRO A 439 29.15 -30.50 -1.05
N GLU A 440 29.76 -29.78 -0.11
CA GLU A 440 31.11 -30.02 0.36
C GLU A 440 31.17 -31.48 0.82
N LYS A 441 31.94 -32.29 0.09
CA LYS A 441 32.14 -33.71 0.38
C LYS A 441 32.45 -33.84 1.86
N ALA A 442 31.58 -34.52 2.59
CA ALA A 442 31.80 -34.94 3.97
C ALA A 442 33.19 -35.59 4.06
N SER A 443 34.15 -34.85 4.62
CA SER A 443 35.44 -35.37 5.00
C SER A 443 35.20 -36.42 6.09
N SER A 444 35.48 -37.66 5.72
CA SER A 444 35.41 -38.85 6.57
C SER A 444 36.04 -38.60 7.94
N PRO A 445 35.43 -39.07 9.05
CA PRO A 445 36.04 -38.95 10.36
C PRO A 445 37.30 -39.82 10.42
N GLN A 446 38.46 -39.18 10.57
CA GLN A 446 39.71 -39.84 10.96
C GLN A 446 39.49 -40.49 12.33
N LYS A 447 39.39 -41.82 12.34
CA LYS A 447 39.53 -42.64 13.55
C LYS A 447 40.91 -42.39 14.15
N HIS A 448 40.97 -41.59 15.21
CA HIS A 448 42.12 -41.58 16.11
C HIS A 448 42.12 -42.90 16.88
N VAL A 449 43.00 -43.82 16.47
CA VAL A 449 43.36 -45.01 17.25
C VAL A 449 44.33 -44.54 18.33
N THR A 450 43.86 -44.44 19.57
CA THR A 450 44.74 -44.39 20.74
C THR A 450 45.20 -45.82 21.06
N LYS A 451 46.50 -46.06 20.90
CA LYS A 451 47.21 -47.24 21.36
C LYS A 451 47.49 -47.08 22.87
N PRO A 452 47.43 -48.14 23.70
CA PRO A 452 47.75 -48.05 25.11
C PRO A 452 49.26 -48.16 25.31
N ASP A 453 49.80 -47.34 26.19
CA ASP A 453 50.97 -47.62 27.03
C ASP A 453 50.81 -46.85 28.35
#